data_AF-A0A6A3LWV1-F1
#
_entry.id   AF-A0A6A3LWV1-F1
#
_cell.length_a   1.000
_cell.length_b   1.000
_cell.length_c   1.000
_cell.angle_alpha   90.00
_cell.angle_beta   90.00
_cell.angle_gamma   90.00
#
_symmetry.space_group_name_H-M   'P 1'
#
loop_
_entity.id
_entity.type
_entity.pdbx_description
1 polymer ?
#
loop_
_entity_poly.entity_id
_entity_poly.type
_entity_poly.pdbx_seq_one_letter_code
_entity_poly.pdbx_strand_id
1 'polypeptide(L)'
;MWGCIVDERGQKIKLTEEQQRERYREYVKVNIGDTLAKNKLCVYGVDKGEGAEDILSADVPGHDIKLAGRTDMIILSDQVLENRLELEMLPDVRLIIEVKQKVERRSVSQAVSELIALDIMAAEPVMALLTDLQKHWQFFWVADPTNNRGTIESVTICDPSKAFAVIKTLLASAGAVVSLPCFQEPIKRLKISGVLASIGEGGGTGIRESIDDTMTSPVC
;
A
#
# COMPACT_ATOMS: atom_id res chain seq x y z
N MET A 1 3.09 22.69 4.62
CA MET A 1 1.74 22.19 4.94
C MET A 1 1.07 21.85 3.63
N TRP A 2 0.77 20.58 3.38
CA TRP A 2 0.27 20.13 2.07
C TRP A 2 -1.16 20.56 1.75
N GLY A 3 -1.98 20.77 2.79
CA GLY A 3 -3.40 21.11 2.64
C GLY A 3 -3.72 22.57 2.31
N CYS A 4 -2.70 23.42 2.10
CA CYS A 4 -2.92 24.82 1.78
C CYS A 4 -1.82 25.41 0.90
N ILE A 5 -2.16 26.52 0.27
CA ILE A 5 -1.24 27.44 -0.42
C ILE A 5 -1.34 28.82 0.21
N VAL A 6 -0.32 29.65 0.01
CA VAL A 6 -0.32 31.04 0.45
C VAL A 6 -0.47 31.90 -0.79
N ASP A 7 -1.49 32.76 -0.82
CA ASP A 7 -1.69 33.69 -1.94
C ASP A 7 -0.71 34.87 -1.90
N GLU A 8 -0.79 35.75 -2.91
CA GLU A 8 0.06 36.93 -3.04
C GLU A 8 -0.04 37.92 -1.86
N ARG A 9 -1.10 37.80 -1.04
CA ARG A 9 -1.36 38.65 0.13
C ARG A 9 -0.98 37.96 1.44
N GLY A 10 -0.41 36.76 1.40
CA GLY A 10 -0.05 35.99 2.58
C GLY A 10 -1.21 35.18 3.20
N GLN A 11 -2.37 35.12 2.56
CA GLN A 11 -3.54 34.39 3.06
C GLN A 11 -3.41 32.88 2.75
N LYS A 12 -3.68 32.04 3.77
CA LYS A 12 -3.74 30.59 3.59
C LYS A 12 -5.05 30.17 2.94
N ILE A 13 -4.98 29.65 1.73
CA ILE A 13 -6.11 29.05 1.02
C ILE A 13 -6.06 27.53 1.22
N LYS A 14 -7.15 26.97 1.74
CA LYS A 14 -7.29 25.51 1.91
C LYS A 14 -7.54 24.87 0.54
N LEU A 15 -6.75 23.86 0.21
CA LEU A 15 -6.93 23.09 -1.02
C LEU A 15 -8.05 22.06 -0.88
N THR A 16 -8.75 21.79 -1.98
CA THR A 16 -9.65 20.63 -2.10
C THR A 16 -8.85 19.33 -1.99
N GLU A 17 -9.52 18.22 -1.71
CA GLU A 17 -8.86 16.91 -1.63
C GLU A 17 -8.20 16.52 -2.95
N GLU A 18 -8.88 16.76 -4.08
CA GLU A 18 -8.35 16.51 -5.42
C GLU A 18 -7.07 17.33 -5.69
N GLN A 19 -7.07 18.62 -5.37
CA GLN A 19 -5.88 19.48 -5.50
C GLN A 19 -4.72 19.01 -4.61
N GLN A 20 -5.00 18.54 -3.39
CA GLN A 20 -3.96 17.99 -2.52
C GLN A 20 -3.36 16.71 -3.12
N ARG A 21 -4.21 15.83 -3.64
CA ARG A 21 -3.78 14.57 -4.26
C ARG A 21 -2.97 14.79 -5.52
N GLU A 22 -3.31 15.77 -6.34
CA GLU A 22 -2.49 16.11 -7.50
C GLU A 22 -1.09 16.58 -7.08
N ARG A 23 -1.00 17.40 -6.02
CA ARG A 23 0.30 17.82 -5.48
C ARG A 23 1.12 16.65 -4.93
N TYR A 24 0.48 15.67 -4.29
CA TYR A 24 1.14 14.46 -3.82
C TYR A 24 1.68 13.64 -4.98
N ARG A 25 0.85 13.42 -6.01
CA ARG A 25 1.21 12.69 -7.22
C ARG A 25 2.37 13.35 -7.93
N GLU A 26 2.33 14.66 -8.11
CA GLU A 26 3.42 15.41 -8.74
C GLU A 26 4.71 15.35 -7.91
N TYR A 27 4.60 15.49 -6.59
CA TYR A 27 5.76 15.35 -5.69
C TYR A 27 6.42 13.97 -5.83
N VAL A 28 5.63 12.89 -5.86
CA VAL A 28 6.17 11.54 -6.09
C VAL A 28 6.82 11.47 -7.47
N LYS A 29 6.10 11.86 -8.55
CA LYS A 29 6.60 11.81 -9.93
C LYS A 29 7.94 12.52 -10.11
N VAL A 30 8.10 13.73 -9.57
CA VAL A 30 9.35 14.49 -9.67
C VAL A 30 10.53 13.75 -9.03
N ASN A 31 10.30 13.00 -7.94
CA ASN A 31 11.37 12.34 -7.20
C ASN A 31 11.80 10.98 -7.78
N ILE A 32 10.91 10.30 -8.52
CA ILE A 32 11.16 8.95 -9.07
C ILE A 32 10.91 8.83 -10.59
N GLY A 33 10.67 9.93 -11.29
CA GLY A 33 10.28 9.98 -12.70
C GLY A 33 11.20 9.22 -13.65
N ASP A 34 12.52 9.39 -13.51
CA ASP A 34 13.50 8.67 -14.33
C ASP A 34 13.40 7.15 -14.15
N THR A 35 13.17 6.70 -12.91
CA THR A 35 13.00 5.28 -12.60
C THR A 35 11.68 4.73 -13.16
N LEU A 36 10.61 5.51 -13.08
CA LEU A 36 9.32 5.16 -13.68
C LEU A 36 9.45 4.96 -15.19
N ALA A 37 10.00 5.96 -15.89
CA ALA A 37 10.18 5.91 -17.34
C ALA A 37 11.08 4.75 -17.77
N LYS A 38 12.19 4.52 -17.07
CA LYS A 38 13.11 3.40 -17.36
C LYS A 38 12.42 2.03 -17.28
N ASN A 39 11.46 1.87 -16.37
CA ASN A 39 10.78 0.60 -16.13
C ASN A 39 9.37 0.52 -16.75
N LYS A 40 8.97 1.52 -17.56
CA LYS A 40 7.63 1.63 -18.17
C LYS A 40 6.50 1.59 -17.13
N LEU A 41 6.69 2.33 -16.05
CA LEU A 41 5.72 2.45 -14.96
C LEU A 41 5.20 3.88 -14.87
N CYS A 42 4.04 4.06 -14.24
CA CYS A 42 3.47 5.35 -13.94
C CYS A 42 3.00 5.44 -12.48
N VAL A 43 2.84 6.67 -11.98
CA VAL A 43 2.07 6.94 -10.74
C VAL A 43 0.66 7.31 -11.17
N TYR A 44 -0.27 6.38 -10.94
CA TYR A 44 -1.69 6.58 -11.20
C TYR A 44 -2.39 6.99 -9.91
N GLY A 45 -3.30 7.97 -9.97
CA GLY A 45 -4.10 8.39 -8.82
C GLY A 45 -5.53 7.92 -9.00
N VAL A 46 -6.11 7.34 -7.95
CA VAL A 46 -7.41 6.66 -8.00
C VAL A 46 -8.54 7.63 -7.66
N ASP A 47 -9.37 8.03 -8.63
CA ASP A 47 -10.41 9.04 -8.41
C ASP A 47 -11.39 8.67 -7.26
N LYS A 48 -11.83 9.68 -6.50
CA LYS A 48 -12.78 9.52 -5.36
C LYS A 48 -14.17 10.12 -5.65
N GLY A 49 -14.45 10.49 -6.90
CA GLY A 49 -15.71 11.12 -7.32
C GLY A 49 -16.92 10.19 -7.27
N GLU A 50 -18.12 10.77 -7.40
CA GLU A 50 -19.37 10.00 -7.55
C GLU A 50 -19.28 9.05 -8.74
N GLY A 51 -19.60 7.77 -8.53
CA GLY A 51 -19.49 6.72 -9.55
C GLY A 51 -18.09 6.10 -9.69
N ALA A 52 -17.08 6.55 -8.95
CA ALA A 52 -15.79 5.86 -8.91
C ALA A 52 -15.92 4.52 -8.18
N GLU A 53 -15.43 3.45 -8.79
CA GLU A 53 -15.45 2.10 -8.21
C GLU A 53 -14.25 1.86 -7.27
N ASP A 54 -14.41 0.89 -6.38
CA ASP A 54 -13.34 0.42 -5.51
C ASP A 54 -12.37 -0.45 -6.31
N ILE A 55 -11.29 0.17 -6.80
CA ILE A 55 -10.24 -0.51 -7.56
C ILE A 55 -9.57 -1.65 -6.77
N LEU A 56 -9.57 -1.60 -5.44
CA LEU A 56 -9.08 -2.69 -4.58
C LEU A 56 -10.27 -3.50 -4.06
N SER A 57 -10.86 -4.32 -4.91
CA SER A 57 -11.95 -5.23 -4.57
C SER A 57 -11.50 -6.68 -4.76
N ALA A 58 -11.35 -7.42 -3.67
CA ALA A 58 -10.82 -8.77 -3.68
C ALA A 58 -11.61 -9.70 -2.75
N ASP A 59 -11.99 -10.87 -3.25
CA ASP A 59 -12.50 -11.98 -2.43
C ASP A 59 -11.33 -12.73 -1.82
N VAL A 60 -11.36 -12.95 -0.51
CA VAL A 60 -10.28 -13.67 0.19
C VAL A 60 -10.40 -15.17 -0.12
N PRO A 61 -9.39 -15.79 -0.75
CA PRO A 61 -9.49 -17.19 -1.15
C PRO A 61 -9.76 -18.12 0.04
N GLY A 62 -10.79 -18.96 -0.08
CA GLY A 62 -11.18 -19.92 0.96
C GLY A 62 -12.01 -19.36 2.11
N HIS A 63 -12.42 -18.08 2.04
CA HIS A 63 -13.18 -17.41 3.08
C HIS A 63 -14.35 -16.60 2.49
N ASP A 64 -15.44 -16.47 3.24
CA ASP A 64 -16.57 -15.58 2.90
C ASP A 64 -16.27 -14.14 3.37
N ILE A 65 -15.18 -13.59 2.84
CA ILE A 65 -14.70 -12.25 3.18
C ILE A 65 -14.38 -11.52 1.87
N LYS A 66 -15.01 -10.36 1.70
CA LYS A 66 -14.70 -9.43 0.61
C LYS A 66 -14.00 -8.21 1.18
N LEU A 67 -12.82 -7.92 0.67
CA LEU A 67 -12.13 -6.65 0.89
C LEU A 67 -12.52 -5.71 -0.25
N ALA A 68 -12.95 -4.50 0.09
CA ALA A 68 -13.24 -3.44 -0.87
C ALA A 68 -12.65 -2.13 -0.35
N GLY A 69 -11.97 -1.42 -1.22
CA GLY A 69 -11.33 -0.17 -0.86
C GLY A 69 -10.65 0.52 -2.04
N ARG A 70 -9.93 1.58 -1.68
CA ARG A 70 -9.16 2.42 -2.59
C ARG A 70 -7.86 2.78 -1.91
N THR A 71 -6.98 3.37 -2.70
CA THR A 71 -5.75 3.99 -2.21
C THR A 71 -5.60 5.36 -2.87
N ASP A 72 -4.75 6.22 -2.35
CA ASP A 72 -4.53 7.53 -2.97
C ASP A 72 -3.75 7.43 -4.29
N MET A 73 -2.75 6.55 -4.37
CA MET A 73 -1.95 6.33 -5.58
C MET A 73 -1.52 4.88 -5.74
N ILE A 74 -1.30 4.47 -6.98
CA ILE A 74 -0.81 3.14 -7.36
C ILE A 74 0.29 3.27 -8.41
N ILE A 75 1.34 2.46 -8.28
CA ILE A 75 2.44 2.37 -9.24
C ILE A 75 2.35 1.04 -9.98
N LEU A 76 2.17 1.14 -11.29
CA LEU A 76 1.91 0.03 -12.22
C LEU A 76 2.35 0.42 -13.65
N SER A 77 2.19 -0.49 -14.61
CA SER A 77 2.50 -0.26 -16.02
C SER A 77 1.95 1.07 -16.54
N ASP A 78 2.73 1.79 -17.34
CA ASP A 78 2.30 3.05 -17.97
C ASP A 78 1.21 2.86 -19.06
N GLN A 79 0.95 1.64 -19.50
CA GLN A 79 -0.11 1.30 -20.46
C GLN A 79 -1.51 1.75 -19.99
N VAL A 80 -1.74 1.80 -18.67
CA VAL A 80 -3.02 2.27 -18.10
C VAL A 80 -3.29 3.75 -18.38
N LEU A 81 -2.27 4.52 -18.78
CA LEU A 81 -2.44 5.91 -19.21
C LEU A 81 -3.06 6.01 -20.62
N GLU A 82 -2.87 4.99 -21.46
CA GLU A 82 -3.46 4.93 -22.80
C GLU A 82 -4.85 4.28 -22.77
N ASN A 83 -5.04 3.29 -21.90
CA ASN A 83 -6.30 2.56 -21.78
C ASN A 83 -6.69 2.34 -20.32
N ARG A 84 -7.64 3.14 -19.81
CA ARG A 84 -8.09 3.06 -18.41
C ARG A 84 -8.72 1.69 -18.06
N LEU A 85 -9.24 0.94 -19.03
CA LEU A 85 -9.81 -0.39 -18.77
C LEU A 85 -8.76 -1.41 -18.33
N GLU A 86 -7.48 -1.18 -18.65
CA GLU A 86 -6.39 -2.05 -18.20
C GLU A 86 -6.11 -1.92 -16.70
N LEU A 87 -6.61 -0.86 -16.06
CA LEU A 87 -6.44 -0.64 -14.63
C LEU A 87 -7.02 -1.80 -13.80
N GLU A 88 -8.10 -2.42 -14.26
CA GLU A 88 -8.72 -3.59 -13.61
C GLU A 88 -7.80 -4.80 -13.57
N MET A 89 -6.87 -4.90 -14.54
CA MET A 89 -5.90 -6.00 -14.64
C MET A 89 -4.64 -5.76 -13.80
N LEU A 90 -4.48 -4.55 -13.24
CA LEU A 90 -3.32 -4.13 -12.43
C LEU A 90 -1.96 -4.52 -13.07
N PRO A 91 -1.73 -4.21 -14.36
CA PRO A 91 -0.56 -4.69 -15.10
C PRO A 91 0.73 -4.21 -14.45
N ASP A 92 1.63 -5.14 -14.13
CA ASP A 92 2.93 -4.86 -13.51
C ASP A 92 2.86 -3.97 -12.26
N VAL A 93 1.77 -4.05 -11.48
CA VAL A 93 1.67 -3.32 -10.22
C VAL A 93 2.83 -3.65 -9.28
N ARG A 94 3.37 -2.63 -8.61
CA ARG A 94 4.50 -2.74 -7.68
C ARG A 94 4.18 -2.23 -6.28
N LEU A 95 3.46 -1.11 -6.19
CA LEU A 95 3.29 -0.36 -4.94
C LEU A 95 1.97 0.40 -4.93
N ILE A 96 1.27 0.36 -3.80
CA ILE A 96 0.23 1.35 -3.47
C ILE A 96 0.75 2.36 -2.44
N ILE A 97 0.24 3.58 -2.50
CA ILE A 97 0.67 4.68 -1.64
C ILE A 97 -0.57 5.36 -1.07
N GLU A 98 -0.75 5.22 0.24
CA GLU A 98 -1.79 5.90 1.01
C GLU A 98 -1.19 7.10 1.73
N VAL A 99 -1.74 8.29 1.47
CA VAL A 99 -1.21 9.55 2.01
C VAL A 99 -2.13 10.09 3.09
N LYS A 100 -1.58 10.32 4.28
CA LYS A 100 -2.31 10.91 5.41
C LYS A 100 -1.68 12.22 5.83
N GLN A 101 -2.50 13.23 6.11
CA GLN A 101 -1.99 14.47 6.73
C GLN A 101 -1.34 14.20 8.09
N LYS A 102 -1.86 13.21 8.82
CA LYS A 102 -1.33 12.70 10.07
C LYS A 102 -1.55 11.19 10.09
N VAL A 103 -0.48 10.43 10.33
CA VAL A 103 -0.57 8.97 10.45
C VAL A 103 -1.09 8.60 11.84
N GLU A 104 -2.13 7.78 11.88
CA GLU A 104 -2.78 7.29 13.09
C GLU A 104 -2.88 5.76 13.06
N ARG A 105 -3.21 5.12 14.19
CA ARG A 105 -3.34 3.66 14.27
C ARG A 105 -4.30 3.10 13.22
N ARG A 106 -5.44 3.76 13.00
CA ARG A 106 -6.40 3.37 11.95
C ARG A 106 -5.83 3.44 10.54
N SER A 107 -4.86 4.33 10.30
CA SER A 107 -4.19 4.46 9.01
C SER A 107 -3.34 3.23 8.70
N VAL A 108 -2.73 2.62 9.72
CA VAL A 108 -1.96 1.38 9.59
C VAL A 108 -2.89 0.23 9.20
N SER A 109 -3.99 0.05 9.93
CA SER A 109 -4.98 -0.99 9.60
C SER A 109 -5.52 -0.86 8.18
N GLN A 110 -5.81 0.37 7.75
CA GLN A 110 -6.26 0.64 6.38
C GLN A 110 -5.18 0.24 5.34
N ALA A 111 -3.94 0.70 5.50
CA ALA A 111 -2.85 0.39 4.58
C ALA A 111 -2.55 -1.11 4.49
N VAL A 112 -2.68 -1.84 5.61
CA VAL A 112 -2.53 -3.30 5.63
C VAL A 112 -3.69 -3.99 4.90
N SER A 113 -4.93 -3.55 5.09
CA SER A 113 -6.07 -4.09 4.33
C SER A 113 -5.93 -3.84 2.83
N GLU A 114 -5.47 -2.64 2.44
CA GLU A 114 -5.20 -2.32 1.04
C GLU A 114 -4.06 -3.18 0.46
N LEU A 115 -2.99 -3.43 1.23
CA LEU A 115 -1.92 -4.36 0.85
C LEU A 115 -2.47 -5.76 0.60
N ILE A 116 -3.30 -6.27 1.50
CA ILE A 116 -3.87 -7.62 1.39
C ILE A 116 -4.76 -7.72 0.15
N ALA A 117 -5.66 -6.75 -0.06
CA ALA A 117 -6.52 -6.73 -1.24
C ALA A 117 -5.68 -6.69 -2.52
N LEU A 118 -4.70 -5.80 -2.60
CA LEU A 118 -3.82 -5.70 -3.76
C LEU A 118 -3.02 -6.99 -3.99
N ASP A 119 -2.48 -7.59 -2.93
CA ASP A 119 -1.69 -8.81 -3.06
C ASP A 119 -2.53 -10.02 -3.47
N ILE A 120 -3.82 -10.07 -3.11
CA ILE A 120 -4.73 -11.08 -3.66
C ILE A 120 -4.92 -10.89 -5.18
N MET A 121 -5.07 -9.64 -5.63
CA MET A 121 -5.38 -9.32 -7.03
C MET A 121 -4.14 -9.38 -7.95
N ALA A 122 -2.97 -8.99 -7.45
CA ALA A 122 -1.75 -8.90 -8.24
C ALA A 122 -1.14 -10.28 -8.52
N ALA A 123 -0.56 -10.46 -9.70
CA ALA A 123 0.17 -11.68 -10.05
C ALA A 123 1.44 -11.86 -9.20
N GLU A 124 2.18 -10.78 -8.96
CA GLU A 124 3.47 -10.79 -8.26
C GLU A 124 3.36 -10.21 -6.84
N PRO A 125 4.32 -10.47 -5.93
CA PRO A 125 4.36 -9.84 -4.62
C PRO A 125 4.46 -8.32 -4.73
N VAL A 126 3.65 -7.62 -3.95
CA VAL A 126 3.54 -6.16 -3.92
C VAL A 126 4.00 -5.58 -2.58
N MET A 127 4.08 -4.25 -2.50
CA MET A 127 4.24 -3.53 -1.24
C MET A 127 3.16 -2.45 -1.09
N ALA A 128 2.97 -1.97 0.13
CA ALA A 128 2.19 -0.77 0.41
C ALA A 128 3.05 0.27 1.14
N LEU A 129 2.76 1.54 0.92
CA LEU A 129 3.40 2.67 1.59
C LEU A 129 2.33 3.54 2.26
N LEU A 130 2.45 3.72 3.57
CA LEU A 130 1.70 4.72 4.33
C LEU A 130 2.60 5.90 4.65
N THR A 131 2.21 7.11 4.26
CA THR A 131 3.08 8.28 4.42
C THR A 131 2.37 9.60 4.66
N ASP A 132 3.06 10.54 5.32
CA ASP A 132 2.70 11.96 5.38
C ASP A 132 3.51 12.83 4.39
N LEU A 133 4.31 12.18 3.55
CA LEU A 133 5.28 12.76 2.60
C LEU A 133 6.31 13.68 3.26
N GLN A 134 6.51 13.55 4.57
CA GLN A 134 7.45 14.36 5.34
C GLN A 134 8.34 13.47 6.18
N LYS A 135 7.83 12.96 7.31
CA LYS A 135 8.63 12.27 8.33
C LYS A 135 8.18 10.85 8.58
N HIS A 136 7.03 10.45 8.04
CA HIS A 136 6.52 9.10 8.17
C HIS A 136 6.49 8.44 6.80
N TRP A 137 7.30 7.40 6.62
CA TRP A 137 7.31 6.57 5.41
C TRP A 137 7.36 5.11 5.85
N GLN A 138 6.18 4.50 6.00
CA GLN A 138 6.07 3.13 6.48
C GLN A 138 5.73 2.20 5.32
N PHE A 139 6.68 1.34 4.99
CA PHE A 139 6.53 0.32 3.97
C PHE A 139 6.03 -0.98 4.61
N PHE A 140 5.12 -1.67 3.93
CA PHE A 140 4.56 -2.94 4.35
C PHE A 140 4.71 -3.98 3.24
N TRP A 141 4.95 -5.24 3.60
CA TRP A 141 4.96 -6.37 2.69
C TRP A 141 4.56 -7.66 3.41
N VAL A 142 4.10 -8.64 2.63
CA VAL A 142 3.93 -10.01 3.14
C VAL A 142 5.31 -10.66 3.16
N ALA A 143 5.78 -11.01 4.35
CA ALA A 143 7.05 -11.69 4.58
C ALA A 143 6.84 -13.19 4.83
N ASP A 144 7.93 -13.94 4.76
CA ASP A 144 8.02 -15.35 5.13
C ASP A 144 8.67 -15.47 6.51
N PRO A 145 7.94 -15.35 7.63
CA PRO A 145 8.51 -15.76 8.89
C PRO A 145 8.45 -17.30 8.89
N THR A 146 9.54 -17.89 9.33
CA THR A 146 9.71 -19.31 9.57
C THR A 146 8.40 -20.08 9.84
N ASN A 147 8.17 -21.16 9.08
CA ASN A 147 7.02 -22.08 9.09
C ASN A 147 5.80 -21.72 8.19
N ASN A 148 5.99 -21.12 7.01
CA ASN A 148 4.93 -20.87 6.01
C ASN A 148 3.72 -20.06 6.54
N ARG A 149 3.89 -19.33 7.65
CA ARG A 149 2.87 -18.46 8.21
C ARG A 149 3.16 -17.04 7.78
N GLY A 150 2.77 -16.63 6.58
CA GLY A 150 3.02 -15.27 6.11
C GLY A 150 2.63 -14.21 7.15
N THR A 151 3.57 -13.34 7.52
CA THR A 151 3.32 -12.16 8.36
C THR A 151 3.39 -10.90 7.54
N ILE A 152 2.68 -9.87 7.98
CA ILE A 152 2.90 -8.53 7.47
C ILE A 152 4.09 -7.94 8.23
N GLU A 153 5.20 -7.72 7.53
CA GLU A 153 6.32 -6.96 8.05
C GLU A 153 6.25 -5.51 7.61
N SER A 154 6.91 -4.64 8.37
CA SER A 154 6.99 -3.23 8.02
C SER A 154 8.29 -2.58 8.46
N VAL A 155 8.65 -1.49 7.78
CA VAL A 155 9.75 -0.61 8.19
C VAL A 155 9.29 0.84 8.07
N THR A 156 9.62 1.65 9.08
CA THR A 156 9.37 3.09 9.08
C THR A 156 10.66 3.84 8.84
N ILE A 157 10.65 4.72 7.83
CA ILE A 157 11.77 5.58 7.44
C ILE A 157 11.38 7.03 7.67
N CYS A 158 12.25 7.79 8.34
CA CYS A 158 11.99 9.21 8.65
C CYS A 158 12.65 10.19 7.66
N ASP A 159 13.50 9.69 6.77
CA ASP A 159 14.22 10.45 5.76
C ASP A 159 13.61 10.20 4.37
N PRO A 160 12.94 11.20 3.76
CA PRO A 160 12.36 11.08 2.42
C PRO A 160 13.34 10.57 1.37
N SER A 161 14.62 10.98 1.44
CA SER A 161 15.62 10.58 0.45
C SER A 161 15.86 9.06 0.49
N LYS A 162 15.91 8.50 1.71
CA LYS A 162 16.02 7.05 1.92
C LYS A 162 14.74 6.32 1.50
N ALA A 163 13.58 6.88 1.80
CA ALA A 163 12.30 6.31 1.37
C ALA A 163 12.18 6.27 -0.16
N PHE A 164 12.58 7.34 -0.86
CA PHE A 164 12.63 7.32 -2.32
C PHE A 164 13.68 6.36 -2.87
N ALA A 165 14.82 6.18 -2.20
CA ALA A 165 15.79 5.16 -2.61
C ALA A 165 15.21 3.73 -2.50
N VAL A 166 14.42 3.45 -1.47
CA VAL A 166 13.66 2.19 -1.33
C VAL A 166 12.67 2.04 -2.49
N ILE A 167 11.86 3.07 -2.79
CA ILE A 167 10.91 3.03 -3.91
C ILE A 167 11.65 2.76 -5.22
N LYS A 168 12.72 3.50 -5.53
CA LYS A 168 13.48 3.31 -6.78
C LYS A 168 14.03 1.89 -6.91
N THR A 169 14.50 1.31 -5.81
CA THR A 169 15.01 -0.07 -5.78
C THR A 169 13.89 -1.09 -6.02
N LEU A 170 12.73 -0.88 -5.38
CA LEU A 170 11.55 -1.71 -5.60
C LEU A 170 11.08 -1.66 -7.06
N LEU A 171 11.00 -0.47 -7.66
CA LEU A 171 10.52 -0.33 -9.04
C LEU A 171 11.46 -0.95 -10.09
N ALA A 172 12.75 -1.07 -9.75
CA ALA A 172 13.74 -1.73 -10.59
C ALA A 172 13.76 -3.27 -10.42
N SER A 173 13.02 -3.82 -9.46
CA SER A 173 12.97 -5.27 -9.18
C SER A 173 11.53 -5.78 -9.20
N ALA A 174 11.21 -6.64 -10.16
CA ALA A 174 9.94 -7.36 -10.18
C ALA A 174 9.95 -8.61 -9.27
N GLY A 175 11.12 -9.05 -8.80
CA GLY A 175 11.28 -10.33 -8.11
C GLY A 175 10.90 -10.31 -6.63
N ALA A 176 10.55 -11.48 -6.10
CA ALA A 176 10.19 -11.68 -4.69
C ALA A 176 11.29 -11.28 -3.70
N VAL A 177 12.57 -11.42 -4.08
CA VAL A 177 13.71 -11.01 -3.25
C VAL A 177 14.22 -9.65 -3.70
N VAL A 178 14.36 -8.71 -2.77
CA VAL A 178 14.83 -7.35 -3.08
C VAL A 178 15.80 -6.83 -2.01
N SER A 179 16.93 -6.30 -2.45
CA SER A 179 17.97 -5.70 -1.60
C SER A 179 17.69 -4.22 -1.37
N LEU A 180 16.87 -3.92 -0.36
CA LEU A 180 16.50 -2.55 -0.04
C LEU A 180 17.66 -1.80 0.66
N PRO A 181 17.91 -0.51 0.32
CA PRO A 181 19.08 0.24 0.80
C PRO A 181 19.12 0.49 2.32
N CYS A 182 18.00 0.29 3.02
CA CYS A 182 17.90 0.42 4.47
C CYS A 182 18.04 -0.91 5.23
N PHE A 183 18.24 -2.02 4.53
CA PHE A 183 18.40 -3.35 5.12
C PHE A 183 19.80 -3.90 4.82
N GLN A 184 20.37 -4.63 5.78
CA GLN A 184 21.66 -5.31 5.58
C GLN A 184 21.52 -6.55 4.70
N GLU A 185 20.40 -7.26 4.85
CA GLU A 185 20.09 -8.46 4.09
C GLU A 185 18.92 -8.20 3.13
N PRO A 186 18.87 -8.89 1.97
CA PRO A 186 17.72 -8.82 1.09
C PRO A 186 16.44 -9.27 1.80
N ILE A 187 15.34 -8.56 1.56
CA ILE A 187 14.04 -8.99 2.06
C ILE A 187 13.41 -9.98 1.06
N LYS A 188 12.66 -10.96 1.58
CA LYS A 188 11.85 -11.89 0.79
C LYS A 188 10.38 -11.52 0.96
N ARG A 189 9.71 -11.25 -0.16
CA ARG A 189 8.28 -10.97 -0.25
C ARG A 189 7.54 -12.22 -0.71
N LEU A 190 6.37 -12.48 -0.14
CA LEU A 190 5.50 -13.60 -0.49
C LEU A 190 4.17 -13.13 -1.09
N LYS A 191 3.45 -14.08 -1.69
CA LYS A 191 2.03 -13.95 -2.00
C LYS A 191 1.19 -14.49 -0.84
N ILE A 192 0.16 -13.75 -0.44
CA ILE A 192 -0.78 -14.15 0.59
C ILE A 192 -1.61 -15.37 0.16
N SER A 193 -1.93 -15.50 -1.12
CA SER A 193 -2.67 -16.66 -1.66
C SER A 193 -1.95 -17.98 -1.40
N GLY A 194 -0.62 -18.02 -1.54
CA GLY A 194 0.19 -19.20 -1.22
C GLY A 194 0.21 -19.53 0.29
N VAL A 195 0.14 -18.50 1.14
CA VAL A 195 0.06 -18.66 2.60
C VAL A 195 -1.31 -19.22 2.99
N LEU A 196 -2.39 -18.68 2.44
CA LEU A 196 -3.76 -19.12 2.72
C LEU A 196 -4.00 -20.57 2.26
N ALA A 197 -3.49 -20.95 1.08
CA ALA A 197 -3.58 -22.33 0.59
C ALA A 197 -2.90 -23.33 1.53
N SER A 198 -1.74 -22.97 2.10
CA SER A 198 -0.99 -23.83 3.03
C SER A 198 -1.73 -24.07 4.35
N ILE A 199 -2.66 -23.19 4.74
CA ILE A 199 -3.48 -23.34 5.95
C ILE A 199 -4.69 -24.26 5.69
N GLY A 200 -5.20 -24.28 4.45
CA GLY A 200 -6.41 -25.02 4.06
C GLY A 200 -6.24 -26.53 3.90
N GLU A 201 -5.01 -27.05 3.76
CA GLU A 201 -4.76 -28.50 3.66
C GLU A 201 -4.85 -29.24 5.01
N GLY A 202 -5.02 -28.52 6.12
CA GLY A 202 -5.30 -29.07 7.44
C GLY A 202 -6.79 -29.32 7.66
N GLY A 203 -7.33 -30.39 7.08
CA GLY A 203 -8.71 -30.80 7.32
C GLY A 203 -9.04 -31.00 8.81
N GLY A 204 -10.08 -30.30 9.28
CA GLY A 204 -10.90 -30.70 10.42
C GLY A 204 -10.55 -30.09 11.78
N THR A 205 -11.18 -28.96 12.13
CA THR A 205 -12.12 -28.81 13.27
C THR A 205 -12.41 -27.32 13.46
N GLY A 206 -13.69 -26.95 13.44
CA GLY A 206 -14.13 -25.58 13.66
C GLY A 206 -13.65 -25.06 15.01
N ILE A 207 -12.85 -23.99 14.98
CA ILE A 207 -12.51 -23.23 16.19
C ILE A 207 -13.50 -22.07 16.24
N ARG A 208 -14.42 -22.17 17.20
CA ARG A 208 -15.32 -21.09 17.62
C ARG A 208 -14.50 -19.90 18.09
N GLU A 209 -14.93 -18.70 17.71
CA GLU A 209 -14.49 -17.46 18.36
C GLU A 209 -14.74 -17.55 19.87
N SER A 210 -13.69 -17.30 20.65
CA SER A 210 -13.81 -16.88 22.05
C SER A 210 -13.13 -15.53 22.17
N ILE A 211 -13.92 -14.46 22.06
CA ILE A 211 -13.51 -13.15 22.58
C ILE A 211 -13.78 -13.23 24.08
N ASP A 212 -12.73 -13.39 24.89
CA ASP A 212 -12.85 -13.18 26.33
C ASP A 212 -12.98 -11.68 26.59
N ASP A 213 -14.22 -11.22 26.69
CA ASP A 213 -14.60 -10.00 27.38
C ASP A 213 -14.28 -10.17 28.87
N THR A 214 -13.07 -9.79 29.28
CA THR A 214 -12.82 -9.54 30.72
C THR A 214 -13.04 -8.07 31.02
N MET A 215 -14.31 -7.73 31.20
CA MET A 215 -14.71 -6.64 32.09
C MET A 215 -14.35 -7.02 33.52
N THR A 216 -13.26 -6.45 34.06
CA THR A 216 -13.05 -6.34 35.51
C THR A 216 -12.48 -4.97 35.86
N SER A 217 -13.37 -4.01 36.09
CA SER A 217 -13.28 -3.17 37.29
C SER A 217 -14.37 -3.68 38.25
N PRO A 218 -14.13 -3.75 39.57
CA PRO A 218 -13.92 -2.52 40.35
C PRO A 218 -13.05 -2.62 41.64
N VAL A 219 -12.78 -1.44 42.22
CA VAL A 219 -12.39 -1.10 43.63
C VAL A 219 -10.93 -1.45 44.03
N CYS A 220 -10.07 -0.57 44.56
CA CYS A 220 -10.15 0.79 45.14
C CYS A 220 -9.36 1.83 44.33
#